data_AF-A0A9W9KB29-F1
#
_entry.id   AF-A0A9W9KB29-F1
#
_cell.length_a   1.000
_cell.length_b   1.000
_cell.length_c   1.000
_cell.angle_alpha   90.00
_cell.angle_beta   90.00
_cell.angle_gamma   90.00
#
_symmetry.space_group_name_H-M   'P 1'
#
loop_
_entity.id
_entity.type
_entity.pdbx_description
1 polymer ?
#
loop_
_entity_poly.entity_id
_entity_poly.type
_entity_poly.pdbx_seq_one_letter_code
_entity_poly.pdbx_strand_id
1 'polypeptide(L)'
;MGKRKQDLGDVPMGGANAQGEDDSDDSTKDVDMVNVDFEWFDPQPAVDFHGLKNLLRQLFDIDAQIFDLSALADLILSQPTLGSTVKTDGNESDPYAFLSVINLQEHKDKPVIKDLIQYMKTKSAANPSLALLKDLLSQQPVPPIGLILTERVINMPGQIVPPMYNMLLEEMAWAIQDKEPYSFTHYLIISKGYEEVESKLDMEESRPQKKSKKGALETQRYFFHPEDEVLQRHALCSGTLEYTHEHDEGHSDSKRAFQEHGIKTNGSLILIDGPKFETAVKAVGEYLS
;
A
#
# COMPACT_ATOMS: atom_id res chain seq x y z
N MET A 1 -54.73 2.51 -44.61
CA MET A 1 -55.74 1.56 -45.15
C MET A 1 -55.02 0.34 -45.71
N GLY A 2 -55.54 -0.88 -45.47
CA GLY A 2 -55.19 -2.16 -46.14
C GLY A 2 -53.98 -2.92 -45.56
N LYS A 3 -54.05 -3.87 -44.61
CA LYS A 3 -54.66 -5.24 -44.52
C LYS A 3 -54.03 -6.35 -45.40
N ARG A 4 -53.49 -7.36 -44.68
CA ARG A 4 -53.60 -8.85 -44.84
C ARG A 4 -52.71 -9.54 -45.91
N LYS A 5 -52.23 -10.79 -45.79
CA LYS A 5 -52.30 -11.92 -44.81
C LYS A 5 -51.32 -13.04 -45.27
N GLN A 6 -50.79 -13.83 -44.30
CA GLN A 6 -50.66 -15.31 -44.19
C GLN A 6 -50.27 -16.19 -45.41
N ASP A 7 -49.67 -17.38 -45.33
CA ASP A 7 -48.98 -18.27 -44.34
C ASP A 7 -48.82 -19.64 -45.05
N LEU A 8 -48.03 -20.56 -44.48
CA LEU A 8 -48.05 -22.04 -44.58
C LEU A 8 -46.97 -22.76 -45.41
N GLY A 9 -46.22 -23.66 -44.73
CA GLY A 9 -45.61 -24.85 -45.32
C GLY A 9 -44.54 -25.55 -44.45
N ASP A 10 -44.94 -26.56 -43.68
CA ASP A 10 -44.15 -27.44 -42.80
C ASP A 10 -43.42 -28.61 -43.54
N VAL A 11 -42.17 -28.92 -43.14
CA VAL A 11 -41.38 -30.20 -42.93
C VAL A 11 -41.72 -31.54 -43.68
N PRO A 12 -40.91 -32.66 -43.67
CA PRO A 12 -39.49 -32.93 -43.28
C PRO A 12 -38.72 -34.05 -44.09
N MET A 13 -37.53 -34.43 -43.58
CA MET A 13 -36.87 -35.77 -43.53
C MET A 13 -36.09 -36.37 -44.72
N GLY A 14 -34.83 -36.71 -44.44
CA GLY A 14 -34.06 -37.75 -45.10
C GLY A 14 -32.73 -38.03 -44.38
N GLY A 15 -32.73 -38.96 -43.42
CA GLY A 15 -31.52 -39.44 -42.75
C GLY A 15 -31.01 -40.76 -43.33
N ALA A 16 -29.69 -40.96 -43.32
CA ALA A 16 -29.03 -42.28 -43.24
C ALA A 16 -27.53 -42.09 -42.91
N ASN A 17 -27.12 -42.68 -41.79
CA ASN A 17 -25.73 -42.85 -41.34
C ASN A 17 -24.90 -43.73 -42.29
N ALA A 18 -23.61 -43.41 -42.44
CA ALA A 18 -22.52 -44.40 -42.53
C ALA A 18 -21.16 -43.74 -42.21
N GLN A 19 -20.52 -44.21 -41.12
CA GLN A 19 -19.08 -44.46 -40.88
C GLN A 19 -18.07 -43.58 -41.66
N GLY A 20 -17.19 -42.78 -41.07
CA GLY A 20 -16.35 -43.01 -39.89
C GLY A 20 -14.89 -42.97 -40.34
N GLU A 21 -14.15 -41.91 -40.04
CA GLU A 21 -12.69 -41.88 -40.02
C GLU A 21 -12.22 -40.68 -39.17
N ASP A 22 -11.21 -40.95 -38.36
CA ASP A 22 -10.60 -40.11 -37.34
C ASP A 22 -10.31 -38.68 -37.80
N ASP A 23 -10.78 -37.70 -37.02
CA ASP A 23 -9.93 -36.56 -36.71
C ASP A 23 -10.19 -36.17 -35.25
N SER A 24 -9.27 -36.60 -34.41
CA SER A 24 -9.19 -36.25 -33.00
C SER A 24 -8.84 -34.77 -32.86
N ASP A 25 -9.83 -33.91 -32.98
CA ASP A 25 -9.71 -32.51 -32.58
C ASP A 25 -10.16 -32.38 -31.12
N ASP A 26 -9.32 -32.88 -30.21
CA ASP A 26 -9.40 -32.56 -28.78
C ASP A 26 -8.82 -31.15 -28.55
N SER A 27 -9.44 -30.14 -29.17
CA SER A 27 -9.17 -28.72 -28.91
C SER A 27 -10.17 -28.17 -27.89
N THR A 28 -10.46 -28.96 -26.85
CA THR A 28 -11.24 -28.51 -25.69
C THR A 28 -10.51 -28.85 -24.40
N LYS A 29 -9.56 -27.99 -24.01
CA LYS A 29 -9.30 -27.47 -22.65
C LYS A 29 -7.83 -27.02 -22.52
N ASP A 30 -7.52 -25.83 -23.01
CA ASP A 30 -6.51 -25.00 -22.36
C ASP A 30 -7.16 -23.64 -22.16
N VAL A 31 -7.83 -23.48 -21.02
CA VAL A 31 -7.98 -22.14 -20.47
C VAL A 31 -6.55 -21.76 -20.11
N ASP A 32 -5.92 -20.93 -20.95
CA ASP A 32 -4.57 -20.41 -20.80
C ASP A 32 -4.25 -20.18 -19.32
N MET A 33 -3.45 -21.06 -18.71
CA MET A 33 -3.00 -20.89 -17.33
C MET A 33 -2.10 -19.66 -17.31
N VAL A 34 -2.63 -18.54 -16.81
CA VAL A 34 -1.84 -17.32 -16.60
C VAL A 34 -0.97 -17.55 -15.37
N ASN A 35 0.30 -17.83 -15.60
CA ASN A 35 1.31 -17.85 -14.54
C ASN A 35 1.74 -16.42 -14.27
N VAL A 36 1.61 -16.00 -13.01
CA VAL A 36 2.12 -14.73 -12.52
C VAL A 36 3.20 -15.05 -11.50
N ASP A 37 4.44 -14.76 -11.86
CA ASP A 37 5.58 -14.91 -10.96
C ASP A 37 5.86 -13.56 -10.29
N PHE A 38 6.12 -13.59 -8.98
CA PHE A 38 6.52 -12.41 -8.23
C PHE A 38 8.03 -12.48 -8.06
N GLU A 39 8.75 -11.53 -8.65
CA GLU A 39 10.19 -11.46 -8.60
C GLU A 39 10.62 -10.22 -7.82
N TRP A 40 11.66 -10.37 -6.99
CA TRP A 40 12.26 -9.29 -6.21
C TRP A 40 13.52 -8.80 -6.88
N PHE A 41 13.63 -7.49 -7.06
CA PHE A 41 14.78 -6.84 -7.67
C PHE A 41 15.25 -5.67 -6.81
N ASP A 42 16.54 -5.38 -6.86
CA ASP A 42 17.10 -4.14 -6.29
C ASP A 42 16.50 -2.92 -7.00
N PRO A 43 16.33 -1.77 -6.30
CA PRO A 43 15.84 -0.54 -6.92
C PRO A 43 16.73 -0.08 -8.09
N GLN A 44 16.14 0.07 -9.27
CA GLN A 44 16.84 0.37 -10.52
C GLN A 44 16.55 1.79 -11.01
N PRO A 45 17.52 2.72 -10.93
CA PRO A 45 17.33 4.11 -11.33
C PRO A 45 16.87 4.30 -12.78
N ALA A 46 17.25 3.38 -13.68
CA ALA A 46 16.95 3.44 -15.10
C ALA A 46 15.49 3.11 -15.44
N VAL A 47 14.79 2.38 -14.55
CA VAL A 47 13.45 1.82 -14.83
C VAL A 47 12.44 2.31 -13.78
N ASP A 48 12.78 2.22 -12.50
CA ASP A 48 11.80 2.25 -11.41
C ASP A 48 11.32 3.64 -11.00
N PHE A 49 11.94 4.71 -11.51
CA PHE A 49 11.64 6.08 -11.09
C PHE A 49 10.16 6.43 -11.16
N HIS A 50 9.48 6.06 -12.24
CA HIS A 50 8.07 6.40 -12.44
C HIS A 50 7.14 5.56 -11.58
N GLY A 51 7.31 4.24 -11.56
CA GLY A 51 6.55 3.34 -10.68
C GLY A 51 6.73 3.69 -9.20
N LEU A 52 7.97 3.93 -8.76
CA LEU A 52 8.28 4.31 -7.38
C LEU A 52 7.63 5.64 -6.99
N LYS A 53 7.72 6.66 -7.85
CA LYS A 53 7.06 7.96 -7.61
C LYS A 53 5.54 7.82 -7.51
N ASN A 54 4.93 6.92 -8.28
CA ASN A 54 3.50 6.65 -8.20
C ASN A 54 3.12 5.93 -6.90
N LEU A 55 3.91 4.94 -6.47
CA LEU A 55 3.72 4.26 -5.19
C LEU A 55 3.91 5.23 -4.01
N LEU A 56 4.92 6.12 -4.05
CA LEU A 56 5.08 7.17 -3.04
C LEU A 56 3.88 8.13 -3.00
N ARG A 57 3.33 8.50 -4.17
CA ARG A 57 2.10 9.30 -4.22
C ARG A 57 0.93 8.57 -3.57
N GLN A 58 0.82 7.26 -3.78
CA GLN A 58 -0.19 6.43 -3.13
C GLN A 58 0.01 6.36 -1.60
N LEU A 59 1.26 6.28 -1.12
CA LEU A 59 1.58 6.19 0.29
C LEU A 59 1.20 7.46 1.07
N PHE A 60 1.48 8.64 0.50
CA PHE A 60 1.15 9.93 1.13
C PHE A 60 -0.25 10.46 0.81
N ASP A 61 -0.99 9.77 -0.08
CA ASP A 61 -2.36 10.10 -0.51
C ASP A 61 -2.50 11.59 -0.85
N ILE A 62 -3.51 12.28 -0.35
CA ILE A 62 -3.78 13.70 -0.63
C ILE A 62 -2.67 14.67 -0.19
N ASP A 63 -1.83 14.26 0.77
CA ASP A 63 -0.69 15.05 1.23
C ASP A 63 0.56 14.84 0.36
N ALA A 64 0.50 13.96 -0.64
CA ALA A 64 1.60 13.76 -1.60
C ALA A 64 2.09 15.05 -2.26
N GLN A 65 1.20 16.04 -2.46
CA GLN A 65 1.54 17.34 -3.04
C GLN A 65 2.40 18.24 -2.14
N ILE A 66 2.54 17.91 -0.85
CA ILE A 66 3.41 18.63 0.09
C ILE A 66 4.88 18.32 -0.20
N PHE A 67 5.16 17.11 -0.68
CA PHE A 67 6.51 16.60 -0.81
C PHE A 67 6.99 16.64 -2.26
N ASP A 68 8.28 16.91 -2.46
CA ASP A 68 8.93 16.62 -3.73
C ASP A 68 9.17 15.11 -3.87
N LEU A 69 8.16 14.41 -4.37
CA LEU A 69 8.23 12.96 -4.59
C LEU A 69 9.28 12.56 -5.63
N SER A 70 9.67 13.48 -6.52
CA SER A 70 10.74 13.21 -7.50
C SER A 70 12.07 13.09 -6.77
N ALA A 71 12.37 14.08 -5.91
CA ALA A 71 13.56 14.06 -5.08
C ALA A 71 13.58 12.89 -4.08
N LEU A 72 12.41 12.46 -3.57
CA LEU A 72 12.31 11.29 -2.71
C LEU A 72 12.60 9.99 -3.47
N ALA A 73 12.02 9.83 -4.68
CA ALA A 73 12.28 8.67 -5.53
C ALA A 73 13.75 8.60 -5.94
N ASP A 74 14.35 9.73 -6.37
CA ASP A 74 15.78 9.81 -6.69
C ASP A 74 16.66 9.46 -5.48
N LEU A 75 16.26 9.87 -4.27
CA LEU A 75 16.98 9.51 -3.05
C LEU A 75 16.92 8.01 -2.77
N ILE A 76 15.77 7.38 -2.89
CA ILE A 76 15.63 5.92 -2.73
C ILE A 76 16.50 5.19 -3.77
N LEU A 77 16.42 5.61 -5.04
CA LEU A 77 17.16 5.00 -6.14
C LEU A 77 18.67 5.27 -6.08
N SER A 78 19.10 6.32 -5.37
CA SER A 78 20.52 6.57 -5.11
C SER A 78 21.17 5.60 -4.11
N GLN A 79 20.38 4.69 -3.52
CA GLN A 79 20.82 3.64 -2.60
C GLN A 79 20.69 2.24 -3.27
N PRO A 80 21.57 1.87 -4.22
CA PRO A 80 21.38 0.73 -5.11
C PRO A 80 21.38 -0.65 -4.43
N THR A 81 21.69 -0.73 -3.13
CA THR A 81 21.78 -1.98 -2.35
C THR A 81 20.83 -2.02 -1.16
N LEU A 82 19.89 -1.06 -1.06
CA LEU A 82 19.03 -0.93 0.11
C LEU A 82 17.57 -0.74 -0.27
N GLY A 83 16.84 -1.82 -0.03
CA GLY A 83 15.44 -1.97 -0.38
C GLY A 83 15.25 -2.95 -1.52
N SER A 84 14.00 -3.30 -1.74
CA SER A 84 13.57 -4.23 -2.77
C SER A 84 12.32 -3.72 -3.49
N THR A 85 12.21 -4.08 -4.76
CA THR A 85 11.04 -3.84 -5.60
C THR A 85 10.47 -5.18 -6.05
N VAL A 86 9.16 -5.26 -6.23
CA VAL A 86 8.49 -6.48 -6.74
C VAL A 86 7.89 -6.21 -8.10
N LYS A 87 8.25 -7.04 -9.08
CA LYS A 87 7.80 -6.96 -10.48
C LYS A 87 7.23 -8.32 -10.89
N THR A 88 6.28 -8.31 -11.83
CA THR A 88 5.67 -9.53 -12.39
C THR A 88 5.91 -9.71 -13.88
N ASP A 89 6.23 -8.62 -14.58
CA ASP A 89 6.38 -8.60 -16.05
C ASP A 89 7.86 -8.47 -16.46
N GLY A 90 8.76 -9.00 -15.62
CA GLY A 90 10.20 -8.96 -15.80
C GLY A 90 10.88 -7.68 -15.29
N ASN A 91 12.20 -7.66 -15.39
CA ASN A 91 13.04 -6.63 -14.76
C ASN A 91 12.84 -5.21 -15.35
N GLU A 92 12.43 -5.10 -16.61
CA GLU A 92 12.22 -3.81 -17.29
C GLU A 92 10.84 -3.19 -17.03
N SER A 93 9.97 -3.87 -16.27
CA SER A 93 8.64 -3.36 -15.94
C SER A 93 8.67 -2.41 -14.74
N ASP A 94 7.60 -1.61 -14.61
CA ASP A 94 7.38 -0.83 -13.39
C ASP A 94 7.17 -1.75 -12.17
N PRO A 95 7.64 -1.35 -10.98
CA PRO A 95 7.40 -2.09 -9.75
C PRO A 95 5.95 -1.96 -9.26
N TYR A 96 5.39 -3.08 -8.78
CA TYR A 96 4.07 -3.14 -8.14
C TYR A 96 4.13 -2.98 -6.62
N ALA A 97 5.29 -3.23 -6.03
CA ALA A 97 5.58 -2.98 -4.63
C ALA A 97 7.02 -2.49 -4.46
N PHE A 98 7.26 -1.71 -3.42
CA PHE A 98 8.61 -1.37 -3.00
C PHE A 98 8.72 -1.32 -1.49
N LEU A 99 9.91 -1.55 -0.98
CA LEU A 99 10.28 -1.36 0.41
C LEU A 99 11.71 -0.82 0.45
N SER A 100 11.94 0.30 1.12
CA SER A 100 13.27 0.87 1.28
C SER A 100 13.40 1.59 2.62
N VAL A 101 14.64 1.81 3.06
CA VAL A 101 14.98 2.54 4.28
C VAL A 101 15.82 3.77 3.94
N ILE A 102 15.53 4.88 4.62
CA ILE A 102 16.24 6.15 4.48
C ILE A 102 16.77 6.57 5.84
N ASN A 103 18.07 6.87 5.92
CA ASN A 103 18.66 7.45 7.13
C ASN A 103 18.28 8.93 7.26
N LEU A 104 17.42 9.25 8.25
CA LEU A 104 16.99 10.63 8.50
C LEU A 104 18.11 11.54 9.01
N GLN A 105 19.09 11.00 9.73
CA GLN A 105 20.21 11.76 10.27
C GLN A 105 21.22 12.14 9.17
N GLU A 106 21.54 11.19 8.29
CA GLU A 106 22.48 11.39 7.17
C GLU A 106 21.91 12.35 6.13
N HIS A 107 20.64 12.16 5.75
CA HIS A 107 20.01 12.96 4.71
C HIS A 107 19.25 14.20 5.22
N LYS A 108 19.43 14.57 6.50
CA LYS A 108 18.74 15.70 7.15
C LYS A 108 18.86 17.03 6.40
N ASP A 109 19.89 17.19 5.57
CA ASP A 109 20.14 18.42 4.82
C ASP A 109 19.39 18.51 3.49
N LYS A 110 18.91 17.37 2.95
CA LYS A 110 18.09 17.32 1.73
C LYS A 110 16.72 17.97 2.01
N PRO A 111 16.22 18.87 1.13
CA PRO A 111 14.95 19.56 1.34
C PRO A 111 13.77 18.61 1.62
N VAL A 112 13.63 17.56 0.80
CA VAL A 112 12.54 16.58 0.95
C VAL A 112 12.55 15.88 2.32
N ILE A 113 13.72 15.64 2.92
CA ILE A 113 13.85 15.04 4.25
C ILE A 113 13.52 16.06 5.34
N LYS A 114 13.88 17.33 5.17
CA LYS A 114 13.46 18.41 6.08
C LYS A 114 11.94 18.53 6.11
N ASP A 115 11.30 18.49 4.94
CA ASP A 115 9.84 18.57 4.80
C ASP A 115 9.17 17.36 5.46
N LEU A 116 9.68 16.14 5.23
CA LEU A 116 9.20 14.92 5.90
C LEU A 116 9.34 14.99 7.42
N ILE A 117 10.51 15.39 7.94
CA ILE A 117 10.74 15.53 9.38
C ILE A 117 9.78 16.58 9.96
N GLN A 118 9.61 17.72 9.30
CA GLN A 118 8.72 18.79 9.76
C GLN A 118 7.25 18.35 9.73
N TYR A 119 6.84 17.62 8.69
CA TYR A 119 5.51 17.04 8.58
C TYR A 119 5.25 16.08 9.75
N MET A 120 6.14 15.10 9.95
CA MET A 120 6.00 14.10 11.02
C MET A 120 6.02 14.76 12.41
N LYS A 121 6.86 15.78 12.64
CA LYS A 121 6.84 16.57 13.89
C LYS A 121 5.48 17.22 14.12
N THR A 122 4.94 17.88 13.09
CA THR A 122 3.67 18.61 13.19
C THR A 122 2.52 17.64 13.48
N LYS A 123 2.46 16.53 12.75
CA LYS A 123 1.41 15.51 12.93
C LYS A 123 1.55 14.76 14.27
N SER A 124 2.77 14.45 14.68
CA SER A 124 3.03 13.80 15.97
C SER A 124 2.71 14.71 17.15
N ALA A 125 2.86 16.04 17.01
CA ALA A 125 2.48 17.00 18.04
C ALA A 125 0.95 17.06 18.25
N ALA A 126 0.16 16.77 17.21
CA ALA A 126 -1.29 16.74 17.27
C ALA A 126 -1.85 15.45 17.90
N ASN A 127 -1.03 14.38 17.97
CA ASN A 127 -1.47 13.08 18.48
C ASN A 127 -0.67 12.66 19.74
N PRO A 128 -1.30 12.63 20.93
CA PRO A 128 -0.62 12.26 22.17
C PRO A 128 0.05 10.87 22.14
N SER A 129 -0.46 9.93 21.35
CA SER A 129 0.15 8.60 21.19
C SER A 129 1.52 8.64 20.52
N LEU A 130 1.83 9.72 19.79
CA LEU A 130 3.09 9.93 19.07
C LEU A 130 4.03 10.93 19.78
N ALA A 131 3.78 11.26 21.05
CA ALA A 131 4.59 12.23 21.78
C ALA A 131 6.08 11.86 21.81
N LEU A 132 6.40 10.57 21.98
CA LEU A 132 7.77 10.05 21.94
C LEU A 132 8.46 10.35 20.60
N LEU A 133 7.77 10.11 19.48
CA LEU A 133 8.30 10.41 18.15
C LEU A 133 8.59 11.90 17.97
N LYS A 134 7.68 12.77 18.42
CA LYS A 134 7.89 14.23 18.38
C LYS A 134 9.11 14.65 19.20
N ASP A 135 9.34 14.03 20.35
CA ASP A 135 10.50 14.33 21.18
C ASP A 135 11.80 13.85 20.54
N LEU A 136 11.82 12.65 19.95
CA LEU A 136 12.98 12.12 19.21
C LEU A 136 13.36 12.99 18.01
N LEU A 137 12.38 13.35 17.18
CA LEU A 137 12.62 14.19 16.01
C LEU A 137 13.10 15.61 16.40
N SER A 138 12.77 16.09 17.60
CA SER A 138 13.15 17.41 18.10
C SER A 138 14.58 17.49 18.63
N GLN A 139 15.28 16.37 18.82
CA GLN A 139 16.66 16.36 19.30
C GLN A 139 17.63 16.89 18.24
N GLN A 140 18.75 17.48 18.69
CA GLN A 140 19.85 17.90 17.82
C GLN A 140 21.19 17.31 18.32
N PRO A 141 21.85 16.44 17.54
CA PRO A 141 21.40 15.90 16.24
C PRO A 141 20.17 15.00 16.38
N VAL A 142 19.38 14.86 15.31
CA VAL A 142 18.30 13.86 15.24
C VAL A 142 18.92 12.48 15.46
N PRO A 143 18.31 11.60 16.27
CA PRO A 143 18.83 10.25 16.46
C PRO A 143 18.94 9.51 15.12
N PRO A 144 19.79 8.47 15.01
CA PRO A 144 19.83 7.65 13.81
C PRO A 144 18.52 6.85 13.73
N ILE A 145 17.59 7.38 12.95
CA ILE A 145 16.26 6.81 12.69
C ILE A 145 16.23 6.35 11.23
N GLY A 146 15.93 5.06 11.03
CA GLY A 146 15.67 4.49 9.71
C GLY A 146 14.20 4.71 9.34
N LEU A 147 13.94 5.61 8.39
CA LEU A 147 12.61 5.81 7.83
C LEU A 147 12.34 4.72 6.79
N ILE A 148 11.45 3.79 7.12
CA ILE A 148 11.00 2.74 6.23
C ILE A 148 9.80 3.25 5.44
N LEU A 149 9.93 3.19 4.12
CA LEU A 149 8.87 3.49 3.18
C LEU A 149 8.53 2.19 2.46
N THR A 150 7.27 1.78 2.57
CA THR A 150 6.75 0.57 1.95
C THR A 150 5.36 0.81 1.41
N GLU A 151 5.11 0.38 0.18
CA GLU A 151 3.81 0.50 -0.46
C GLU A 151 3.68 -0.54 -1.57
N ARG A 152 2.45 -1.00 -1.81
CA ARG A 152 2.13 -1.91 -2.91
C ARG A 152 0.78 -1.59 -3.52
N VAL A 153 0.58 -1.93 -4.79
CA VAL A 153 -0.77 -1.86 -5.35
C VAL A 153 -1.70 -2.82 -4.60
N ILE A 154 -2.97 -2.44 -4.44
CA ILE A 154 -3.92 -3.15 -3.55
C ILE A 154 -4.14 -4.62 -3.92
N ASN A 155 -3.86 -4.99 -5.17
CA ASN A 155 -4.02 -6.34 -5.69
C ASN A 155 -2.83 -7.26 -5.37
N MET A 156 -1.73 -6.72 -4.83
CA MET A 156 -0.55 -7.52 -4.50
C MET A 156 -0.77 -8.31 -3.21
N PRO A 157 -0.45 -9.62 -3.21
CA PRO A 157 -0.63 -10.47 -2.04
C PRO A 157 0.29 -10.04 -0.89
N GLY A 158 -0.18 -10.19 0.35
CA GLY A 158 0.63 -9.87 1.54
C GLY A 158 1.88 -10.75 1.70
N GLN A 159 1.87 -11.93 1.08
CA GLN A 159 2.95 -12.93 1.12
C GLN A 159 4.27 -12.42 0.53
N ILE A 160 4.26 -11.32 -0.25
CA ILE A 160 5.50 -10.72 -0.76
C ILE A 160 6.28 -9.96 0.32
N VAL A 161 5.61 -9.56 1.40
CA VAL A 161 6.13 -8.62 2.41
C VAL A 161 7.20 -9.27 3.30
N PRO A 162 7.03 -10.50 3.83
CA PRO A 162 8.07 -11.11 4.66
C PRO A 162 9.42 -11.26 3.95
N PRO A 163 9.51 -11.74 2.69
CA PRO A 163 10.75 -11.72 1.93
C PRO A 163 11.37 -10.32 1.82
N MET A 164 10.57 -9.28 1.53
CA MET A 164 11.05 -7.89 1.41
C MET A 164 11.72 -7.39 2.69
N TYR A 165 11.12 -7.63 3.86
CA TYR A 165 11.72 -7.23 5.13
C TYR A 165 12.95 -8.06 5.49
N ASN A 166 12.97 -9.36 5.18
CA ASN A 166 14.14 -10.21 5.41
C ASN A 166 15.34 -9.75 4.57
N MET A 167 15.12 -9.47 3.28
CA MET A 167 16.17 -8.90 2.42
C MET A 167 16.67 -7.56 2.95
N LEU A 168 15.77 -6.66 3.37
CA LEU A 168 16.17 -5.38 3.97
C LEU A 168 17.05 -5.57 5.23
N LEU A 169 16.74 -6.53 6.09
CA LEU A 169 17.56 -6.82 7.27
C LEU A 169 18.96 -7.32 6.90
N GLU A 170 19.06 -8.18 5.89
CA GLU A 170 20.33 -8.71 5.38
C GLU A 170 21.18 -7.60 4.73
N GLU A 171 20.57 -6.79 3.86
CA GLU A 171 21.18 -5.64 3.20
C GLU A 171 21.72 -4.63 4.22
N MET A 172 20.92 -4.28 5.24
CA MET A 172 21.37 -3.40 6.32
C MET A 172 22.53 -4.01 7.10
N ALA A 173 22.52 -5.32 7.37
CA ALA A 173 23.62 -5.97 8.06
C ALA A 173 24.93 -5.92 7.25
N TRP A 174 24.86 -6.13 5.93
CA TRP A 174 26.01 -5.97 5.04
C TRP A 174 26.50 -4.52 4.98
N ALA A 175 25.59 -3.56 4.85
CA ALA A 175 25.94 -2.13 4.86
C ALA A 175 26.62 -1.71 6.17
N ILE A 176 26.14 -2.20 7.32
CA ILE A 176 26.78 -1.97 8.63
C ILE A 176 28.19 -2.59 8.69
N GLN A 177 28.37 -3.80 8.11
CA GLN A 177 29.68 -4.45 8.03
C GLN A 177 30.67 -3.63 7.18
N ASP A 178 30.18 -3.00 6.11
CA ASP A 178 30.93 -2.09 5.25
C ASP A 178 31.11 -0.67 5.86
N LYS A 179 30.67 -0.49 7.11
CA LYS A 179 30.74 0.76 7.90
C LYS A 179 29.90 1.90 7.33
N GLU A 180 28.86 1.57 6.59
CA GLU A 180 27.87 2.54 6.15
C GLU A 180 26.94 2.94 7.32
N PRO A 181 26.32 4.14 7.28
CA PRO A 181 25.56 4.66 8.40
C PRO A 181 24.14 4.07 8.49
N TYR A 182 23.99 2.74 8.52
CA TYR A 182 22.69 2.06 8.64
C TYR A 182 22.45 1.42 10.02
N SER A 183 23.29 1.75 11.00
CA SER A 183 23.07 1.38 12.40
C SER A 183 22.02 2.30 13.06
N PHE A 184 20.75 1.90 12.97
CA PHE A 184 19.64 2.68 13.51
C PHE A 184 19.32 2.36 14.97
N THR A 185 18.97 3.40 15.73
CA THR A 185 18.42 3.25 17.08
C THR A 185 16.93 2.98 17.07
N HIS A 186 16.23 3.49 16.06
CA HIS A 186 14.78 3.34 15.91
C HIS A 186 14.44 3.21 14.43
N TYR A 187 13.36 2.49 14.15
CA TYR A 187 12.77 2.40 12.82
C TYR A 187 11.40 3.07 12.83
N LEU A 188 11.19 3.96 11.86
CA LEU A 188 9.92 4.65 11.69
C LEU A 188 9.29 4.20 10.38
N ILE A 189 8.12 3.58 10.47
CA ILE A 189 7.38 3.08 9.31
C ILE A 189 6.23 4.05 9.06
N ILE A 190 6.15 4.56 7.83
CA ILE A 190 4.98 5.29 7.33
C ILE A 190 4.10 4.30 6.60
N SER A 191 2.83 4.26 6.97
CA SER A 191 1.82 3.46 6.30
C SER A 191 0.50 4.23 6.23
N LYS A 192 -0.56 3.56 5.77
CA LYS A 192 -1.90 4.11 5.60
C LYS A 192 -2.93 3.17 6.22
N GLY A 193 -3.93 3.78 6.87
CA GLY A 193 -5.10 3.10 7.37
C GLY A 193 -6.37 3.69 6.77
N TYR A 194 -7.49 3.09 7.12
CA TYR A 194 -8.78 3.66 6.80
C TYR A 194 -9.81 3.43 7.91
N GLU A 195 -10.79 4.31 7.93
CA GLU A 195 -11.92 4.28 8.83
C GLU A 195 -13.21 4.23 8.00
N GLU A 196 -14.14 3.37 8.39
CA GLU A 196 -15.48 3.36 7.82
C GLU A 196 -16.28 4.54 8.37
N VAL A 197 -16.85 5.33 7.47
CA VAL A 197 -17.65 6.51 7.80
C VAL A 197 -19.06 6.31 7.23
N GLU A 198 -20.08 6.60 8.03
CA GLU A 198 -21.47 6.64 7.56
C GLU A 198 -21.60 7.65 6.41
N SER A 199 -22.34 7.29 5.37
CA SER A 199 -22.43 8.12 4.18
C SER A 199 -23.26 9.36 4.37
N LYS A 200 -22.84 10.41 3.69
CA LYS A 200 -23.61 11.66 3.65
C LYS A 200 -24.81 11.53 2.72
N LEU A 201 -24.78 10.66 1.70
CA LEU A 201 -25.89 10.40 0.78
C LEU A 201 -27.07 9.68 1.47
N ASP A 202 -26.80 8.75 2.37
CA ASP A 202 -27.82 8.04 3.16
C ASP A 202 -28.48 8.97 4.19
N MET A 203 -27.76 10.01 4.62
CA MET A 203 -28.30 11.10 5.44
C MET A 203 -29.18 12.07 4.66
N GLU A 204 -28.98 12.23 3.34
CA GLU A 204 -29.81 13.11 2.50
C GLU A 204 -31.11 12.45 2.02
N GLU A 205 -31.14 11.12 1.82
CA GLU A 205 -32.37 10.38 1.48
C GLU A 205 -33.33 10.17 2.68
N SER A 206 -32.85 10.32 3.91
CA SER A 206 -33.66 10.12 5.11
C SER A 206 -34.29 11.44 5.61
N ARG A 207 -35.60 11.62 5.36
CA ARG A 207 -36.42 12.68 5.99
C ARG A 207 -36.20 12.71 7.52
N PRO A 208 -36.23 13.88 8.17
CA PRO A 208 -35.81 14.04 9.55
C PRO A 208 -36.78 13.34 10.51
N GLN A 209 -36.52 12.09 10.84
CA GLN A 209 -37.14 11.41 11.98
C GLN A 209 -36.18 11.44 13.17
N LYS A 210 -36.76 11.80 14.32
CA LYS A 210 -36.15 12.06 15.62
C LYS A 210 -34.86 11.26 15.87
N LYS A 211 -33.76 12.01 16.09
CA LYS A 211 -32.49 11.55 16.65
C LYS A 211 -32.73 10.66 17.89
N SER A 212 -32.74 9.35 17.68
CA SER A 212 -32.38 8.43 18.75
C SER A 212 -30.86 8.44 18.83
N LYS A 213 -30.33 8.67 20.03
CA LYS A 213 -28.89 8.55 20.31
C LYS A 213 -28.49 7.10 20.10
N LYS A 214 -28.09 6.73 18.87
CA LYS A 214 -27.17 5.61 18.70
C LYS A 214 -25.85 6.07 19.31
N GLY A 215 -25.36 5.29 20.27
CA GLY A 215 -24.07 5.53 20.89
C GLY A 215 -23.00 5.70 19.81
N ALA A 216 -21.98 6.49 20.10
CA ALA A 216 -20.80 6.61 19.24
C ALA A 216 -20.40 5.20 18.79
N LEU A 217 -20.62 4.88 17.52
CA LEU A 217 -19.96 3.72 16.93
C LEU A 217 -18.49 3.99 17.14
N GLU A 218 -17.79 3.11 17.85
CA GLU A 218 -16.34 3.08 17.81
C GLU A 218 -15.97 3.02 16.34
N THR A 219 -15.37 4.10 15.82
CA THR A 219 -14.91 4.16 14.44
C THR A 219 -13.90 3.03 14.26
N GLN A 220 -14.33 1.96 13.58
CA GLN A 220 -13.50 0.79 13.38
C GLN A 220 -12.40 1.16 12.38
N ARG A 221 -11.16 1.01 12.84
CA ARG A 221 -9.96 1.27 12.06
C ARG A 221 -9.53 -0.02 11.38
N TYR A 222 -9.20 0.10 10.12
CA TYR A 222 -8.74 -0.97 9.28
C TYR A 222 -7.39 -0.62 8.66
N PHE A 223 -6.66 -1.66 8.27
CA PHE A 223 -5.33 -1.56 7.69
C PHE A 223 -5.40 -1.90 6.21
N PHE A 224 -4.77 -1.07 5.36
CA PHE A 224 -4.51 -1.48 3.97
C PHE A 224 -3.44 -2.57 3.91
N HIS A 225 -2.48 -2.50 4.84
CA HIS A 225 -1.36 -3.39 4.95
C HIS A 225 -1.55 -4.26 6.21
N PRO A 226 -1.99 -5.52 6.09
CA PRO A 226 -2.20 -6.40 7.24
C PRO A 226 -0.97 -6.54 8.15
N GLU A 227 0.25 -6.42 7.61
CA GLU A 227 1.49 -6.40 8.40
C GLU A 227 1.53 -5.29 9.45
N ASP A 228 0.86 -4.15 9.21
CA ASP A 228 0.86 -3.00 10.13
C ASP A 228 0.25 -3.37 11.47
N GLU A 229 -0.77 -4.25 11.48
CA GLU A 229 -1.40 -4.70 12.70
C GLU A 229 -0.38 -5.39 13.61
N VAL A 230 0.52 -6.19 13.03
CA VAL A 230 1.59 -6.87 13.76
C VAL A 230 2.68 -5.88 14.17
N LEU A 231 3.12 -5.01 13.25
CA LEU A 231 4.14 -4.00 13.51
C LEU A 231 3.73 -3.07 14.67
N GLN A 232 2.45 -2.68 14.73
CA GLN A 232 1.92 -1.87 15.83
C GLN A 232 2.00 -2.56 17.20
N ARG A 233 1.83 -3.90 17.27
CA ARG A 233 1.96 -4.65 18.53
C ARG A 233 3.39 -4.61 19.10
N HIS A 234 4.39 -4.42 18.24
CA HIS A 234 5.81 -4.33 18.62
C HIS A 234 6.32 -2.88 18.73
N ALA A 235 5.48 -1.90 18.44
CA ALA A 235 5.85 -0.48 18.42
C ALA A 235 6.07 0.08 19.84
N LEU A 236 7.01 1.02 19.95
CA LEU A 236 7.14 1.90 21.11
C LEU A 236 6.03 2.94 21.13
N CYS A 237 5.70 3.48 19.96
CA CYS A 237 4.54 4.33 19.77
C CYS A 237 3.97 4.16 18.36
N SER A 238 2.65 4.15 18.26
CA SER A 238 1.94 4.13 16.98
C SER A 238 0.73 5.05 17.05
N GLY A 239 0.40 5.67 15.93
CA GLY A 239 -0.71 6.62 15.88
C GLY A 239 -1.15 6.92 14.46
N THR A 240 -2.43 7.28 14.32
CA THR A 240 -2.98 7.76 13.07
C THR A 240 -2.65 9.24 12.86
N LEU A 241 -2.44 9.60 11.60
CA LEU A 241 -2.27 10.97 11.12
C LEU A 241 -3.51 11.34 10.32
N GLU A 242 -4.15 12.44 10.70
CA GLU A 242 -5.07 13.10 9.78
C GLU A 242 -4.26 13.85 8.73
N TYR A 243 -4.59 13.67 7.45
CA TYR A 243 -3.96 14.42 6.38
C TYR A 243 -4.20 15.93 6.53
N THR A 244 -3.28 16.72 6.01
CA THR A 244 -3.31 18.19 6.08
C THR A 244 -4.33 18.75 5.12
N HIS A 245 -4.40 18.15 3.94
CA HIS A 245 -5.44 18.44 2.98
C HIS A 245 -6.67 17.58 3.26
N GLU A 246 -7.83 18.19 3.16
CA GLU A 246 -9.11 17.49 3.21
C GLU A 246 -9.46 16.99 1.81
N HIS A 247 -10.00 15.78 1.73
CA HIS A 247 -10.55 15.27 0.48
C HIS A 247 -11.80 16.07 0.10
N ASP A 248 -12.04 16.24 -1.21
CA ASP A 248 -13.23 16.91 -1.73
C ASP A 248 -14.52 16.27 -1.18
N GLU A 249 -15.57 17.08 -1.01
CA GLU A 249 -16.87 16.60 -0.54
C GLU A 249 -17.39 15.45 -1.43
N GLY A 250 -17.58 14.26 -0.85
CA GLY A 250 -18.03 13.05 -1.56
C GLY A 250 -16.92 12.07 -1.93
N HIS A 251 -15.64 12.35 -1.65
CA HIS A 251 -14.53 11.42 -1.93
C HIS A 251 -14.58 10.12 -1.11
N SER A 252 -15.13 10.17 0.11
CA SER A 252 -15.41 8.95 0.88
C SER A 252 -16.44 8.07 0.19
N ASP A 253 -17.39 8.69 -0.53
CA ASP A 253 -18.49 8.02 -1.20
C ASP A 253 -18.12 7.57 -2.63
N SER A 254 -17.18 8.24 -3.30
CA SER A 254 -16.66 7.79 -4.60
C SER A 254 -15.84 6.49 -4.51
N LYS A 255 -15.33 6.14 -3.32
CA LYS A 255 -14.66 4.86 -3.03
C LYS A 255 -15.64 3.71 -2.70
N ARG A 256 -16.97 3.94 -2.73
CA ARG A 256 -18.02 2.95 -2.42
C ARG A 256 -18.26 1.88 -3.48
N ALA A 257 -17.44 1.75 -4.51
CA ALA A 257 -17.75 0.88 -5.66
C ALA A 257 -18.18 -0.55 -5.28
N PHE A 258 -17.81 -1.04 -4.08
CA PHE A 258 -18.22 -2.35 -3.55
C PHE A 258 -18.66 -2.37 -2.06
N GLN A 259 -18.82 -1.23 -1.38
CA GLN A 259 -19.18 -1.18 0.06
C GLN A 259 -20.28 -0.15 0.35
N GLU A 260 -21.20 -0.47 1.28
CA GLU A 260 -22.31 0.41 1.70
C GLU A 260 -21.83 1.63 2.52
N HIS A 261 -20.61 1.63 3.03
CA HIS A 261 -20.00 2.70 3.83
C HIS A 261 -18.92 3.46 3.06
N GLY A 262 -18.76 4.75 3.36
CA GLY A 262 -17.71 5.56 2.77
C GLY A 262 -16.40 5.31 3.51
N ILE A 263 -15.27 5.46 2.82
CA ILE A 263 -13.96 5.20 3.42
C ILE A 263 -13.19 6.51 3.59
N LYS A 264 -12.80 6.85 4.83
CA LYS A 264 -11.85 7.94 5.10
C LYS A 264 -10.46 7.35 5.27
N THR A 265 -9.53 7.70 4.38
CA THR A 265 -8.13 7.30 4.51
C THR A 265 -7.40 8.18 5.51
N ASN A 266 -6.48 7.59 6.26
CA ASN A 266 -5.59 8.29 7.18
C ASN A 266 -4.16 7.75 7.05
N GLY A 267 -3.18 8.58 7.41
CA GLY A 267 -1.80 8.12 7.53
C GLY A 267 -1.63 7.35 8.85
N SER A 268 -0.60 6.51 8.92
CA SER A 268 -0.19 5.84 10.15
C SER A 268 1.33 5.96 10.32
N LEU A 269 1.76 6.23 11.55
CA LEU A 269 3.16 6.18 11.94
C LEU A 269 3.35 5.09 12.98
N ILE A 270 4.38 4.26 12.77
CA ILE A 270 4.74 3.17 13.66
C ILE A 270 6.23 3.31 13.98
N LEU A 271 6.55 3.59 15.24
CA LEU A 271 7.93 3.69 15.72
C LEU A 271 8.31 2.41 16.47
N ILE A 272 9.35 1.73 16.01
CA ILE A 272 9.85 0.49 16.61
C ILE A 272 11.28 0.74 17.12
N ASP A 273 11.57 0.18 18.29
CA ASP A 273 12.93 0.19 18.86
C ASP A 273 13.88 -0.67 18.03
N GLY A 274 15.12 -0.21 17.81
CA GLY A 274 16.10 -0.88 16.94
C GLY A 274 16.25 -2.38 17.23
N PRO A 275 16.50 -2.80 18.49
CA PRO A 275 16.64 -4.22 18.85
C PRO A 275 15.36 -5.05 18.67
N LYS A 276 14.18 -4.42 18.67
CA LYS A 276 12.90 -5.11 18.52
C LYS A 276 12.49 -5.29 17.06
N PHE A 277 13.13 -4.58 16.14
CA PHE A 277 12.76 -4.58 14.74
C PHE A 277 12.85 -5.97 14.09
N GLU A 278 13.95 -6.69 14.29
CA GLU A 278 14.11 -8.06 13.77
C GLU A 278 13.02 -9.01 14.31
N THR A 279 12.63 -8.84 15.59
CA THR A 279 11.55 -9.64 16.19
C THR A 279 10.19 -9.29 15.58
N ALA A 280 9.95 -8.00 15.30
CA ALA A 280 8.72 -7.55 14.63
C ALA A 280 8.62 -8.11 13.20
N VAL A 281 9.73 -8.11 12.45
CA VAL A 281 9.79 -8.70 11.10
C VAL A 281 9.48 -10.20 11.12
N LYS A 282 10.06 -10.94 12.08
CA LYS A 282 9.75 -12.37 12.27
C LYS A 282 8.27 -12.61 12.54
N ALA A 283 7.65 -11.80 13.40
CA ALA A 283 6.22 -11.89 13.70
C ALA A 283 5.34 -11.58 12.47
N VAL A 284 5.74 -10.62 11.63
CA VAL A 284 5.07 -10.35 10.34
C VAL A 284 5.15 -11.56 9.42
N GLY A 285 6.32 -12.22 9.36
CA GLY A 285 6.50 -13.46 8.62
C GLY A 285 5.54 -14.56 9.07
N GLU A 286 5.44 -14.81 10.37
CA GLU A 286 4.52 -15.81 10.92
C GLU A 286 3.04 -15.47 10.66
N TYR A 287 2.68 -14.19 10.62
CA TYR A 287 1.31 -13.76 10.41
C TYR A 287 0.84 -13.87 8.95
N LEU A 288 1.76 -13.67 8.00
CA LEU A 288 1.47 -13.65 6.56
C LEU A 288 1.81 -14.96 5.83
N SER A 289 2.38 -15.94 6.54
CA SER A 289 2.71 -17.28 6.02
C SER A 289 1.51 -18.21 5.91
#